data_AF-A0A3B0S1K1-F1
#
_entry.id   AF-A0A3B0S1K1-F1
#
_cell.length_a   1.000
_cell.length_b   1.000
_cell.length_c   1.000
_cell.angle_alpha   90.00
_cell.angle_beta   90.00
_cell.angle_gamma   90.00
#
_symmetry.space_group_name_H-M   'P 1'
#
loop_
_entity.id
_entity.type
_entity.pdbx_description
1 polymer ?
#
loop_
_entity_poly.entity_id
_entity_poly.type
_entity_poly.pdbx_seq_one_letter_code
_entity_poly.pdbx_strand_id
1 'polypeptide(L)'
;MLFGYVGAGLQALAALLVVVSFPISPLWLVAGLLLVVAGTAWWSWKLFPRNFMMPTFAGTLQLVLWMLLMGVGVGVMGWGR
;
A
#
# COMPACT_ATOMS: atom_id res chain seq x y z
N MET A 1 -20.95 6.04 -1.18
CA MET A 1 -20.44 5.21 -2.31
C MET A 1 -19.13 5.76 -2.88
N LEU A 2 -19.03 7.06 -3.19
CA LEU A 2 -17.81 7.70 -3.73
C LEU A 2 -16.51 7.32 -2.97
N PHE A 3 -16.49 7.46 -1.64
CA PHE A 3 -15.31 7.13 -0.81
C PHE A 3 -14.90 5.65 -0.88
N GLY A 4 -15.86 4.74 -1.07
CA GLY A 4 -15.57 3.33 -1.31
C GLY A 4 -14.83 3.13 -2.64
N TYR A 5 -15.28 3.77 -3.71
CA TYR A 5 -14.62 3.69 -5.03
C TYR A 5 -13.23 4.32 -5.01
N VAL A 6 -13.08 5.51 -4.42
CA VAL A 6 -11.76 6.16 -4.27
C VAL A 6 -10.84 5.29 -3.41
N GLY A 7 -11.34 4.72 -2.32
CA GLY A 7 -10.57 3.80 -1.48
C GLY A 7 -10.14 2.54 -2.21
N ALA A 8 -11.04 1.90 -2.96
CA ALA A 8 -10.70 0.76 -3.81
C ALA A 8 -9.59 1.11 -4.82
N GLY A 9 -9.71 2.26 -5.48
CA GLY A 9 -8.73 2.76 -6.44
C GLY A 9 -7.36 3.00 -5.82
N LEU A 10 -7.30 3.63 -4.65
CA LEU A 10 -6.05 3.86 -3.92
C LEU A 10 -5.41 2.55 -3.45
N GLN A 11 -6.19 1.60 -2.96
CA GLN A 11 -5.67 0.29 -2.54
C GLN A 11 -5.16 -0.54 -3.72
N ALA A 12 -5.86 -0.51 -4.85
CA ALA A 12 -5.42 -1.16 -6.08
C ALA A 12 -4.14 -0.52 -6.64
N LEU A 13 -4.06 0.81 -6.62
CA LEU A 13 -2.87 1.54 -7.01
C LEU A 13 -1.68 1.19 -6.11
N ALA A 14 -1.89 1.15 -4.79
CA ALA A 14 -0.84 0.78 -3.84
C ALA A 14 -0.33 -0.65 -4.11
N ALA A 15 -1.22 -1.62 -4.33
CA ALA A 15 -0.83 -2.98 -4.71
C ALA A 15 0.00 -2.98 -6.01
N LEU A 16 -0.43 -2.24 -7.03
CA LEU A 16 0.26 -2.17 -8.31
C LEU A 16 1.66 -1.56 -8.17
N LEU A 17 1.82 -0.49 -7.39
CA LEU A 17 3.12 0.11 -7.10
C LEU A 17 4.06 -0.86 -6.38
N VAL A 18 3.54 -1.63 -5.42
CA VAL A 18 4.30 -2.68 -4.74
C VAL A 18 4.77 -3.76 -5.74
N VAL A 19 3.89 -4.22 -6.64
CA VAL A 19 4.24 -5.22 -7.66
C VAL A 19 5.28 -4.69 -8.65
N VAL A 20 5.10 -3.47 -9.15
CA VAL A 20 6.05 -2.85 -10.11
C VAL A 20 7.43 -2.67 -9.49
N SER A 21 7.53 -2.64 -8.16
CA SER A 21 8.80 -2.51 -7.47
C SER A 21 9.62 -3.80 -7.35
N PHE A 22 9.09 -4.94 -7.81
CA PHE A 22 9.76 -6.24 -7.77
C PHE A 22 11.19 -6.24 -8.35
N PRO A 23 11.53 -5.51 -9.43
CA PRO A 23 12.89 -5.51 -10.00
C PRO A 23 13.93 -4.78 -9.15
N ILE A 24 13.51 -3.87 -8.27
CA ILE A 24 14.40 -2.93 -7.56
C ILE A 24 14.44 -3.15 -6.04
N SER A 25 13.62 -4.04 -5.50
CA SER A 25 13.44 -4.22 -4.06
C SER A 25 13.56 -5.69 -3.65
N PRO A 26 13.93 -5.98 -2.38
CA PRO A 26 14.01 -7.34 -1.89
C PRO A 26 12.65 -8.04 -1.91
N LEU A 27 12.62 -9.30 -2.34
CA LEU A 27 11.38 -10.09 -2.47
C LEU A 27 10.56 -10.17 -1.18
N TRP A 28 11.23 -10.25 -0.03
CA TRP A 28 10.57 -10.30 1.28
C TRP A 28 9.85 -8.98 1.61
N LEU A 29 10.38 -7.83 1.18
CA LEU A 29 9.76 -6.52 1.38
C LEU A 29 8.49 -6.40 0.55
N VAL A 30 8.57 -6.83 -0.72
CA VAL A 30 7.42 -6.86 -1.63
C VAL A 30 6.32 -7.78 -1.08
N ALA A 31 6.68 -8.99 -0.66
CA ALA A 31 5.73 -9.94 -0.06
C ALA A 31 5.09 -9.38 1.22
N GLY A 32 5.87 -8.75 2.09
CA GLY A 32 5.38 -8.09 3.31
C GLY A 32 4.41 -6.96 2.99
N LEU A 33 4.74 -6.09 2.03
CA LEU A 33 3.88 -5.00 1.59
C LEU A 33 2.58 -5.51 0.96
N LEU A 34 2.62 -6.56 0.16
CA LEU A 34 1.42 -7.18 -0.42
C LEU A 34 0.51 -7.76 0.67
N LEU A 35 1.07 -8.42 1.69
CA LEU A 35 0.32 -8.90 2.84
C LEU A 35 -0.33 -7.75 3.61
N VAL A 36 0.39 -6.65 3.81
CA VAL A 36 -0.14 -5.44 4.46
C VAL A 36 -1.29 -4.87 3.64
N VAL A 37 -1.14 -4.72 2.32
CA VAL A 37 -2.21 -4.20 1.44
C VAL A 37 -3.44 -5.10 1.51
N ALA A 38 -3.28 -6.42 1.38
CA ALA A 38 -4.40 -7.37 1.46
C ALA A 38 -5.11 -7.34 2.82
N GLY A 39 -4.35 -7.37 3.92
CA GLY A 39 -4.89 -7.38 5.28
C GLY A 39 -5.60 -6.07 5.63
N THR A 40 -5.01 -4.93 5.28
CA THR A 40 -5.60 -3.60 5.55
C THR A 40 -6.78 -3.31 4.63
N ALA A 41 -6.77 -3.78 3.38
CA ALA A 41 -7.93 -3.72 2.49
C ALA A 41 -9.11 -4.47 3.14
N TRP A 42 -8.92 -5.75 3.47
CA TRP A 42 -9.96 -6.58 4.11
C TRP A 42 -10.53 -5.93 5.37
N TRP A 43 -9.66 -5.44 6.26
CA TRP A 43 -10.06 -4.78 7.50
C TRP A 43 -10.84 -3.47 7.24
N SER A 44 -10.37 -2.64 6.31
CA SER A 44 -11.02 -1.36 6.00
C SER A 44 -12.43 -1.53 5.43
N TRP A 45 -12.65 -2.57 4.61
CA TRP A 45 -13.97 -2.88 4.03
C TRP A 45 -14.95 -3.43 5.06
N LYS A 46 -14.47 -4.20 6.06
CA LYS A 46 -15.32 -4.59 7.20
C LYS A 46 -15.80 -3.41 8.03
N LEU A 47 -15.00 -2.34 8.10
CA LEU A 47 -15.34 -1.13 8.85
C LEU A 47 -16.12 -0.10 8.03
N PHE A 48 -16.24 -0.26 6.71
CA PHE A 48 -16.96 0.65 5.83
C PHE A 48 -18.41 0.96 6.28
N PRO A 49 -19.22 0.00 6.79
CA PRO A 49 -20.56 0.29 7.29
C PRO A 49 -20.59 1.21 8.52
N ARG A 50 -19.50 1.24 9.29
CA ARG A 50 -19.36 2.09 10.50
C ARG A 50 -18.67 3.42 10.17
N ASN A 51 -17.71 3.40 9.25
CA ASN A 51 -16.99 4.59 8.79
C ASN A 51 -16.74 4.49 7.28
N PHE A 52 -17.51 5.25 6.50
CA PHE A 52 -17.45 5.20 5.04
C PHE A 52 -16.13 5.73 4.45
N MET A 53 -15.31 6.46 5.22
CA MET A 53 -14.01 6.96 4.77
C MET A 53 -12.88 5.95 4.97
N MET A 54 -13.12 4.84 5.67
CA MET A 54 -12.08 3.89 6.07
C MET A 54 -11.26 3.31 4.91
N PRO A 55 -11.87 2.91 3.77
CA PRO A 55 -11.12 2.40 2.63
C PRO A 55 -10.19 3.44 2.01
N THR A 56 -10.63 4.72 1.96
CA THR A 56 -9.81 5.84 1.48
C THR A 56 -8.62 6.07 2.40
N PHE A 57 -8.85 6.11 3.71
CA PHE A 57 -7.79 6.26 4.70
C PHE A 57 -6.75 5.12 4.60
N ALA A 58 -7.22 3.87 4.52
CA ALA A 58 -6.34 2.71 4.38
C ALA A 58 -5.53 2.76 3.08
N GLY A 59 -6.16 3.12 1.95
CA GLY A 59 -5.47 3.25 0.66
C GLY A 59 -4.39 4.35 0.69
N THR A 60 -4.68 5.51 1.28
CA THR A 60 -3.69 6.58 1.46
C THR A 60 -2.53 6.12 2.34
N LEU A 61 -2.82 5.42 3.44
CA LEU A 61 -1.79 4.90 4.34
C LEU A 61 -0.89 3.86 3.65
N GLN A 62 -1.45 2.98 2.82
CA GLN A 62 -0.68 2.03 2.02
C GLN A 62 0.27 2.73 1.04
N LEU A 63 -0.18 3.80 0.37
CA LEU A 63 0.66 4.59 -0.53
C LEU A 63 1.81 5.28 0.21
N VAL A 64 1.52 5.91 1.35
CA VAL A 64 2.54 6.55 2.19
C VAL A 64 3.55 5.51 2.69
N LEU A 65 3.07 4.35 3.14
CA LEU A 65 3.93 3.27 3.60
C LEU A 65 4.84 2.75 2.48
N TRP A 66 4.30 2.58 1.27
CA TRP A 66 5.10 2.24 0.10
C TRP A 66 6.15 3.32 -0.20
N MET A 67 5.78 4.60 -0.23
CA MET A 67 6.72 5.71 -0.46
C MET A 67 7.84 5.75 0.58
N LEU A 68 7.52 5.55 1.85
CA LEU A 68 8.51 5.54 2.93
C LEU A 68 9.46 4.35 2.80
N LEU A 69 8.93 3.13 2.60
CA LEU A 69 9.75 1.93 2.55
C LEU A 69 10.57 1.84 1.26
N MET A 70 10.05 2.34 0.14
CA MET A 70 10.81 2.41 -1.11
C MET A 70 11.77 3.59 -1.14
N GLY A 71 11.40 4.75 -0.61
CA GLY A 71 12.30 5.88 -0.46
C GLY A 71 13.50 5.55 0.44
N VAL A 72 13.24 4.88 1.58
CA VAL A 72 14.30 4.38 2.47
C VAL A 72 15.05 3.21 1.83
N GLY A 73 14.35 2.26 1.20
CA GLY A 73 14.97 1.10 0.57
C GLY A 73 15.91 1.46 -0.58
N VAL A 74 15.50 2.37 -1.47
CA VAL A 74 16.34 2.89 -2.57
C VAL A 74 17.46 3.78 -2.03
N GLY A 75 17.19 4.62 -1.01
CA GLY A 75 18.21 5.47 -0.39
C GLY A 75 19.34 4.67 0.27
N VAL A 76 19.00 3.60 0.99
CA VAL A 76 19.99 2.71 1.63
C VAL A 76 20.77 1.89 0.58
N MET A 77 20.12 1.43 -0.49
CA MET A 77 20.79 0.65 -1.54
C MET A 77 21.63 1.52 -2.48
N GLY A 78 21.30 2.81 -2.63
CA GLY A 78 22.06 3.80 -3.40
C GLY A 78 23.27 4.38 -2.66
N TRP A 79 23.30 4.34 -1.32
CA TRP A 79 24.48 4.71 -0.51
C TRP A 79 25.55 3.61 -0.43
N GLY A 80 25.21 2.38 -0.81
CA GLY A 80 26.14 1.23 -0.83
C GLY A 80 26.85 1.00 -2.16
N ARG A 81 26.67 1.88 -3.14
CA ARG A 81 27.39 1.92 -4.42
C ARG A 81 28.30 3.13 -4.47
#